data_AF-A0A7I9VL15-F1
#
_entry.id   AF-A0A7I9VL15-F1
#
_cell.length_a   1.000
_cell.length_b   1.000
_cell.length_c   1.000
_cell.angle_alpha   90.00
_cell.angle_beta   90.00
_cell.angle_gamma   90.00
#
_symmetry.space_group_name_H-M   'P 1'
#
loop_
_entity.id
_entity.type
_entity.pdbx_description
1 polymer ?
#
loop_
_entity_poly.entity_id
_entity_poly.type
_entity_poly.pdbx_seq_one_letter_code
_entity_poly.pdbx_strand_id
1 'polypeptide(L)'
;MPRLRNPSALLALALLASLALSCASLAGAKRESALRRELNGYQLPRPLAAVWPDALRVLSERGVQLVGRDRATVGQPEQNTWGQLLSKGFETREDGGGRWVAESNADGERRRFRVQGTDLGRGTSIVRYVSIQAHPDDPAEDEARAIDLELALVQRVDPGAAARMLAAAPP
;
A
#
# COMPACT_ATOMS: atom_id res chain seq x y z
N MET A 1 29.13 -39.28 36.79
CA MET A 1 29.87 -38.00 36.67
C MET A 1 30.57 -38.02 35.31
N PRO A 2 30.48 -36.99 34.44
CA PRO A 2 30.81 -35.59 34.73
C PRO A 2 29.74 -34.54 34.34
N ARG A 3 29.88 -33.38 35.00
CA ARG A 3 29.29 -32.04 34.72
C ARG A 3 30.01 -31.44 33.48
N LEU A 4 29.40 -30.61 32.65
CA LEU A 4 29.18 -29.17 32.87
C LEU A 4 28.18 -28.64 31.82
N ARG A 5 26.99 -28.22 32.26
CA ARG A 5 26.12 -27.28 31.52
C ARG A 5 26.65 -25.88 31.84
N ASN A 6 27.34 -25.24 30.90
CA ASN A 6 27.79 -23.86 31.04
C ASN A 6 26.66 -22.89 30.62
N PRO A 7 26.00 -22.21 31.57
CA PRO A 7 24.94 -21.23 31.24
C PRO A 7 25.50 -19.99 30.51
N SER A 8 26.81 -19.75 30.57
CA SER A 8 27.49 -18.60 29.98
C SER A 8 27.50 -18.61 28.45
N ALA A 9 27.47 -19.79 27.82
CA ALA A 9 27.44 -19.91 26.37
C ALA A 9 26.07 -19.53 25.77
N LEU A 10 24.98 -19.74 26.53
CA LEU A 10 23.62 -19.42 26.11
C LEU A 10 23.32 -17.91 26.22
N LEU A 11 23.91 -17.21 27.19
CA LEU A 11 23.78 -15.76 27.36
C LEU A 11 24.49 -14.96 26.25
N ALA A 12 25.65 -15.43 25.76
CA ALA A 12 26.37 -14.80 24.66
C ALA A 12 25.62 -14.91 23.31
N LEU A 13 24.90 -16.01 23.08
CA LEU A 13 24.11 -16.21 21.86
C LEU A 13 22.88 -15.29 21.81
N ALA A 14 22.24 -15.05 22.96
CA ALA A 14 21.05 -14.19 23.06
C ALA A 14 21.37 -12.71 22.78
N LEU A 15 22.56 -12.22 23.18
CA LEU A 15 23.00 -10.85 22.91
C LEU A 15 23.35 -10.60 21.42
N LEU A 16 23.95 -11.59 20.75
CA LEU A 16 24.23 -11.50 19.30
C LEU A 16 22.96 -11.53 18.45
N ALA A 17 21.93 -12.26 18.87
CA ALA A 17 20.64 -12.26 18.19
C ALA A 17 19.94 -10.88 18.27
N SER A 18 20.01 -10.19 19.42
CA SER A 18 19.39 -8.87 19.58
C SER A 18 20.02 -7.77 18.70
N LEU A 19 21.33 -7.83 18.43
CA LEU A 19 22.01 -6.86 17.55
C LEU A 19 21.67 -7.05 16.06
N ALA A 20 21.41 -8.29 15.63
CA ALA A 20 21.03 -8.59 14.25
C ALA A 20 19.61 -8.10 13.89
N LEU A 21 18.66 -8.13 14.85
CA LEU A 21 17.29 -7.67 14.61
C LEU A 21 17.21 -6.13 14.44
N SER A 22 18.08 -5.36 15.10
CA SER A 22 18.07 -3.89 15.01
C SER A 22 18.61 -3.35 13.68
N CYS A 23 19.48 -4.10 12.98
CA CYS A 23 19.97 -3.69 11.66
C CYS A 23 18.90 -3.87 10.56
N ALA A 24 18.05 -4.88 10.67
CA ALA A 24 17.04 -5.19 9.67
C ALA A 24 15.96 -4.09 9.56
N SER A 25 15.54 -3.51 10.69
CA SER A 25 14.54 -2.43 10.71
C SER A 25 15.08 -1.12 10.10
N LEU A 26 16.35 -0.79 10.34
CA LEU A 26 16.98 0.39 9.78
C LEU A 26 17.17 0.28 8.26
N ALA A 27 17.57 -0.90 7.78
CA ALA A 27 17.67 -1.19 6.35
C ALA A 27 16.32 -1.02 5.63
N GLY A 28 15.26 -1.61 6.20
CA GLY A 28 13.88 -1.46 5.69
C GLY A 28 13.42 0.00 5.63
N ALA A 29 13.65 0.78 6.68
CA ALA A 29 13.30 2.20 6.70
C ALA A 29 14.06 3.02 5.65
N LYS A 30 15.35 2.73 5.44
CA LYS A 30 16.17 3.38 4.41
C LYS A 30 15.68 3.03 3.01
N ARG A 31 15.31 1.78 2.79
CA ARG A 31 14.74 1.28 1.53
C ARG A 31 13.41 1.95 1.22
N GLU A 32 12.49 1.99 2.18
CA GLU A 32 11.19 2.65 2.01
C GLU A 32 11.36 4.15 1.73
N SER A 33 12.25 4.83 2.46
CA SER A 33 12.58 6.24 2.23
C SER A 33 13.11 6.49 0.80
N ALA A 34 13.95 5.60 0.27
CA ALA A 34 14.44 5.69 -1.10
C ALA A 34 13.31 5.49 -2.12
N LEU A 35 12.50 4.45 -1.98
CA LEU A 35 11.35 4.21 -2.85
C LEU A 35 10.35 5.37 -2.82
N ARG A 36 10.08 5.92 -1.62
CA ARG A 36 9.20 7.07 -1.45
C ARG A 36 9.70 8.30 -2.21
N ARG A 37 11.02 8.54 -2.24
CA ARG A 37 11.61 9.64 -3.03
C ARG A 37 11.42 9.42 -4.53
N GLU A 38 11.71 8.22 -5.03
CA GLU A 38 11.51 7.89 -6.45
C GLU A 38 10.03 8.03 -6.85
N LEU A 39 9.12 7.47 -6.06
CA LEU A 39 7.68 7.50 -6.30
C LEU A 39 7.06 8.90 -6.14
N ASN A 40 7.72 9.84 -5.43
CA ASN A 40 7.23 11.22 -5.33
C ASN A 40 7.28 11.95 -6.67
N GLY A 41 8.32 11.70 -7.46
CA GLY A 41 8.54 12.37 -8.75
C GLY A 41 8.03 11.60 -9.96
N TYR A 42 7.65 10.33 -9.77
CA TYR A 42 7.27 9.47 -10.87
C TYR A 42 5.84 9.73 -11.36
N GLN A 43 5.71 9.88 -12.68
CA GLN A 43 4.42 9.98 -13.38
C GLN A 43 4.25 8.73 -14.25
N LEU A 44 3.09 8.09 -14.15
CA LEU A 44 2.75 6.95 -14.97
C LEU A 44 2.60 7.41 -16.43
N PRO A 45 3.21 6.71 -17.41
CA PRO A 45 3.21 7.11 -18.82
C PRO A 45 1.89 6.74 -19.53
N ARG A 46 0.76 6.81 -18.80
CA ARG A 46 -0.58 6.49 -19.28
C ARG A 46 -1.59 7.44 -18.63
N PRO A 47 -2.68 7.81 -19.36
CA PRO A 47 -3.73 8.65 -18.81
C PRO A 47 -4.44 7.92 -17.66
N LEU A 48 -4.99 8.69 -16.71
CA LEU A 48 -5.56 8.14 -15.49
C LEU A 48 -6.64 7.10 -15.76
N ALA A 49 -7.54 7.35 -16.71
CA ALA A 49 -8.62 6.43 -17.08
C ALA A 49 -8.10 5.04 -17.52
N ALA A 50 -6.92 4.98 -18.15
CA ALA A 50 -6.33 3.73 -18.61
C ALA A 50 -5.61 2.96 -17.49
N VAL A 51 -5.16 3.67 -16.45
CA VAL A 51 -4.44 3.12 -15.28
C VAL A 51 -5.40 2.73 -14.16
N TRP A 52 -6.54 3.42 -14.06
CA TRP A 52 -7.44 3.28 -12.91
C TRP A 52 -7.91 1.85 -12.62
N PRO A 53 -8.31 1.03 -13.62
CA PRO A 53 -8.65 -0.37 -13.36
C PRO A 53 -7.48 -1.19 -12.77
N ASP A 54 -6.25 -0.91 -13.21
CA ASP A 54 -5.05 -1.54 -12.65
C ASP A 54 -4.81 -1.08 -11.22
N ALA A 55 -5.11 0.18 -10.90
CA ALA A 55 -5.00 0.70 -9.55
C ALA A 55 -5.98 0.03 -8.56
N LEU A 56 -7.25 -0.12 -8.97
CA LEU A 56 -8.24 -0.86 -8.19
C LEU A 56 -7.86 -2.34 -8.03
N ARG A 57 -7.29 -2.94 -9.08
CA ARG A 57 -6.85 -4.34 -9.06
C ARG A 57 -5.73 -4.58 -8.05
N VAL A 58 -4.78 -3.66 -7.90
CA VAL A 58 -3.72 -3.75 -6.88
C VAL A 58 -4.32 -3.91 -5.47
N LEU A 59 -5.39 -3.17 -5.14
CA LEU A 59 -6.08 -3.33 -3.86
C LEU A 59 -6.75 -4.70 -3.75
N SER A 60 -7.50 -5.11 -4.78
CA SER A 60 -8.19 -6.40 -4.78
C SER A 60 -7.25 -7.59 -4.64
N GLU A 61 -6.10 -7.57 -5.29
CA GLU A 61 -5.07 -8.62 -5.21
C GLU A 61 -4.45 -8.73 -3.81
N ARG A 62 -4.54 -7.67 -3.00
CA ARG A 62 -4.16 -7.68 -1.58
C ARG A 62 -5.30 -8.08 -0.65
N GLY A 63 -6.41 -8.57 -1.20
CA GLY A 63 -7.60 -8.99 -0.44
C GLY A 63 -8.48 -7.84 0.03
N VAL A 64 -8.21 -6.60 -0.42
CA VAL A 64 -8.99 -5.42 -0.02
C VAL A 64 -10.35 -5.43 -0.71
N GLN A 65 -11.41 -5.25 0.08
CA GLN A 65 -12.78 -5.21 -0.42
C GLN A 65 -13.12 -3.82 -0.96
N LEU A 66 -13.33 -3.73 -2.27
CA LEU A 66 -13.79 -2.49 -2.90
C LEU A 66 -15.28 -2.28 -2.64
N VAL A 67 -15.76 -1.07 -2.92
CA VAL A 67 -17.16 -0.65 -2.67
C VAL A 67 -17.87 -0.41 -3.99
N GLY A 68 -19.16 -0.74 -4.05
CA GLY A 68 -20.03 -0.42 -5.18
C GLY A 68 -19.52 -0.98 -6.52
N ARG A 69 -19.54 -0.14 -7.57
CA ARG A 69 -19.20 -0.52 -8.94
C ARG A 69 -17.74 -0.91 -9.13
N ASP A 70 -16.84 -0.43 -8.26
CA ASP A 70 -15.40 -0.78 -8.35
C ASP A 70 -15.16 -2.28 -8.14
N ARG A 71 -16.06 -2.98 -7.44
CA ARG A 71 -16.01 -4.42 -7.24
C ARG A 71 -16.08 -5.17 -8.58
N ALA A 72 -17.02 -4.79 -9.44
CA ALA A 72 -17.21 -5.41 -10.75
C ALA A 72 -15.98 -5.21 -11.65
N THR A 73 -15.34 -4.03 -11.59
CA THR A 73 -14.12 -3.72 -12.36
C THR A 73 -12.97 -4.70 -12.09
N VAL A 74 -12.90 -5.25 -10.88
CA VAL A 74 -11.84 -6.18 -10.46
C VAL A 74 -12.33 -7.63 -10.34
N GLY A 75 -13.57 -7.93 -10.74
CA GLY A 75 -14.15 -9.27 -10.65
C GLY A 75 -14.61 -9.69 -9.26
N GLN A 76 -14.74 -8.76 -8.31
CA GLN A 76 -15.39 -9.03 -7.02
C GLN A 76 -16.91 -9.12 -7.22
N PRO A 77 -17.62 -9.97 -6.46
CA PRO A 77 -19.08 -10.05 -6.50
C PRO A 77 -19.71 -8.68 -6.22
N GLU A 78 -20.73 -8.30 -6.99
CA GLU A 78 -21.43 -7.04 -6.78
C GLU A 78 -21.99 -6.95 -5.36
N GLN A 79 -21.87 -5.76 -4.77
CA GLN A 79 -22.41 -5.50 -3.45
C GLN A 79 -23.89 -5.14 -3.57
N ASN A 80 -24.75 -5.77 -2.77
CA ASN A 80 -26.16 -5.39 -2.72
C ASN A 80 -26.34 -4.00 -2.09
N THR A 81 -27.48 -3.35 -2.35
CA THR A 81 -27.78 -1.97 -1.91
C THR A 81 -27.65 -1.79 -0.40
N TRP A 82 -28.02 -2.80 0.40
CA TRP A 82 -27.87 -2.79 1.85
C TRP A 82 -26.41 -2.81 2.30
N GLY A 83 -25.56 -3.61 1.64
CA GLY A 83 -24.13 -3.62 1.89
C GLY A 83 -23.48 -2.27 1.56
N GLN A 84 -23.92 -1.59 0.51
CA GLN A 84 -23.41 -0.28 0.12
C GLN A 84 -23.81 0.83 1.10
N LEU A 85 -24.95 0.73 1.78
CA LEU A 85 -25.32 1.69 2.82
C LEU A 85 -24.48 1.53 4.10
N LEU A 86 -24.02 0.31 4.38
CA LEU A 86 -23.20 -0.02 5.55
C LEU A 86 -21.69 0.12 5.29
N SER A 87 -21.27 0.39 4.04
CA SER A 87 -19.86 0.55 3.71
C SER A 87 -19.30 1.83 4.32
N LYS A 88 -18.12 1.71 4.94
CA LYS A 88 -17.36 2.87 5.44
C LYS A 88 -16.62 3.59 4.31
N GLY A 89 -16.25 2.86 3.26
CA GLY A 89 -15.63 3.41 2.06
C GLY A 89 -16.65 3.88 1.02
N PHE A 90 -16.16 4.18 -0.19
CA PHE A 90 -16.97 4.60 -1.32
C PHE A 90 -16.35 4.18 -2.65
N GLU A 91 -17.20 3.90 -3.64
CA GLU A 91 -16.78 3.64 -5.03
C GLU A 91 -16.13 4.87 -5.67
N THR A 92 -15.41 4.68 -6.77
CA THR A 92 -14.75 5.74 -7.53
C THR A 92 -15.65 6.96 -7.76
N ARG A 93 -15.16 8.11 -7.32
CA ARG A 93 -15.74 9.44 -7.57
C ARG A 93 -14.73 10.30 -8.30
N GLU A 94 -15.22 11.10 -9.23
CA GLU A 94 -14.46 12.18 -9.84
C GLU A 94 -14.72 13.46 -9.04
N ASP A 95 -13.66 14.07 -8.50
CA ASP A 95 -13.74 15.27 -7.66
C ASP A 95 -13.52 16.58 -8.47
N GLY A 96 -13.71 16.48 -9.79
CA GLY A 96 -13.35 17.54 -10.73
C GLY A 96 -11.84 17.69 -10.94
N GLY A 97 -11.44 18.47 -11.95
CA GLY A 97 -10.03 18.77 -12.23
C GLY A 97 -9.16 17.56 -12.59
N GLY A 98 -9.76 16.48 -13.11
CA GLY A 98 -9.03 15.26 -13.47
C GLY A 98 -8.61 14.39 -12.28
N ARG A 99 -9.20 14.58 -11.09
CA ARG A 99 -8.92 13.78 -9.91
C ARG A 99 -9.97 12.69 -9.71
N TRP A 100 -9.53 11.45 -9.56
CA TRP A 100 -10.38 10.31 -9.20
C TRP A 100 -9.99 9.79 -7.83
N VAL A 101 -10.97 9.39 -7.02
CA VAL A 101 -10.74 8.86 -5.67
C VAL A 101 -11.69 7.71 -5.38
N ALA A 102 -11.17 6.64 -4.78
CA ALA A 102 -11.97 5.54 -4.25
C ALA A 102 -11.45 5.18 -2.85
N GLU A 103 -12.33 4.66 -2.00
CA GLU A 103 -11.99 4.18 -0.67
C GLU A 103 -12.58 2.80 -0.41
N SER A 104 -11.74 1.87 0.04
CA SER A 104 -12.16 0.51 0.35
C SER A 104 -13.05 0.45 1.58
N ASN A 105 -13.73 -0.68 1.73
CA ASN A 105 -14.30 -1.03 3.03
C ASN A 105 -13.21 -1.27 4.07
N ALA A 106 -13.60 -1.11 5.33
CA ALA A 106 -12.77 -1.49 6.45
C ALA A 106 -12.59 -3.01 6.45
N ASP A 107 -11.38 -3.47 6.66
CA ASP A 107 -11.10 -4.88 6.93
C ASP A 107 -11.44 -5.24 8.39
N GLY A 108 -11.18 -6.49 8.77
CA GLY A 108 -11.38 -6.97 10.14
C GLY A 108 -10.52 -6.25 11.19
N GLU A 109 -9.48 -5.51 10.75
CA GLU A 109 -8.60 -4.69 11.60
C GLU A 109 -8.98 -3.21 11.58
N ARG A 110 -10.14 -2.84 11.01
CA ARG A 110 -10.60 -1.46 10.84
C ARG A 110 -9.67 -0.61 9.96
N ARG A 111 -8.85 -1.25 9.15
CA ARG A 111 -8.01 -0.57 8.15
C ARG A 111 -8.79 -0.43 6.85
N ARG A 112 -8.69 0.75 6.25
CA ARG A 112 -9.17 1.05 4.90
C ARG A 112 -8.02 1.50 4.04
N PHE A 113 -8.22 1.49 2.73
CA PHE A 113 -7.31 2.06 1.77
C PHE A 113 -8.04 3.05 0.89
N ARG A 114 -7.47 4.25 0.77
CA ARG A 114 -7.87 5.26 -0.20
C ARG A 114 -6.88 5.27 -1.35
N VAL A 115 -7.39 5.16 -2.57
CA VAL A 115 -6.61 5.36 -3.79
C VAL A 115 -7.01 6.69 -4.41
N GLN A 116 -6.02 7.49 -4.79
CA GLN A 116 -6.20 8.81 -5.39
C GLN A 116 -5.40 8.89 -6.68
N GLY A 117 -6.08 9.21 -7.77
CA GLY A 117 -5.51 9.44 -9.08
C GLY A 117 -5.61 10.91 -9.49
N THR A 118 -4.59 11.44 -10.13
CA THR A 118 -4.63 12.76 -10.78
C THR A 118 -4.17 12.62 -12.23
N ASP A 119 -5.02 13.04 -13.17
CA ASP A 119 -4.63 13.23 -14.55
C ASP A 119 -3.78 14.50 -14.67
N LEU A 120 -2.59 14.37 -15.24
CA LEU A 120 -1.67 15.50 -15.44
C LEU A 120 -1.74 16.08 -16.86
N GLY A 121 -2.63 15.54 -17.70
CA GLY A 121 -2.67 15.84 -19.12
C GLY A 121 -1.50 15.19 -19.87
N ARG A 122 -1.48 15.38 -21.20
CA ARG A 122 -0.44 14.80 -22.10
C ARG A 122 -0.30 13.28 -22.00
N GLY A 123 -1.33 12.59 -21.52
CA GLY A 123 -1.32 11.13 -21.37
C GLY A 123 -0.52 10.62 -20.18
N THR A 124 -0.25 11.44 -19.15
CA THR A 124 0.39 10.98 -17.91
C THR A 124 -0.52 11.14 -16.70
N SER A 125 -0.27 10.34 -15.66
CA SER A 125 -1.03 10.40 -14.41
C SER A 125 -0.17 10.14 -13.18
N ILE A 126 -0.69 10.50 -12.02
CA ILE A 126 -0.14 10.08 -10.72
C ILE A 126 -1.22 9.30 -9.99
N VAL A 127 -0.86 8.17 -9.37
CA VAL A 127 -1.74 7.42 -8.48
C VAL A 127 -1.04 7.21 -7.15
N ARG A 128 -1.76 7.46 -6.05
CA ARG A 128 -1.27 7.31 -4.67
C ARG A 128 -2.22 6.45 -3.86
N TYR A 129 -1.65 5.69 -2.93
CA TYR A 129 -2.42 4.89 -1.97
C TYR A 129 -2.15 5.39 -0.56
N VAL A 130 -3.21 5.47 0.24
CA VAL A 130 -3.16 5.84 1.65
C VAL A 130 -3.88 4.75 2.43
N SER A 131 -3.22 4.13 3.39
CA SER A 131 -3.87 3.33 4.43
C SER A 131 -4.45 4.26 5.48
N ILE A 132 -5.68 3.99 5.88
CA ILE A 132 -6.42 4.73 6.89
C ILE A 132 -6.73 3.76 8.01
N GLN A 133 -6.16 4.00 9.19
CA GLN A 133 -6.38 3.18 10.37
C GLN A 133 -7.28 3.95 11.34
N ALA A 134 -8.46 3.40 11.64
CA ALA A 134 -9.33 3.94 12.67
C ALA A 134 -8.94 3.39 14.05
N HIS A 135 -8.89 4.26 15.05
CA HIS A 135 -8.68 3.87 16.44
C HIS A 135 -10.03 3.62 17.14
N PRO A 136 -10.12 2.65 18.07
CA PRO A 136 -11.35 2.40 18.82
C PRO A 136 -11.74 3.57 19.75
N ASP A 137 -10.74 4.26 20.29
CA ASP A 137 -10.92 5.22 21.39
C ASP A 137 -10.63 6.67 20.96
N ASP A 138 -10.20 6.88 19.71
CA ASP A 138 -9.89 8.19 19.15
C ASP A 138 -10.66 8.37 17.82
N PRO A 139 -11.48 9.42 17.67
CA PRO A 139 -12.11 9.72 16.39
C PRO A 139 -11.10 10.12 15.30
N ALA A 140 -9.85 10.42 15.64
CA ALA A 140 -8.80 10.67 14.68
C ALA A 140 -8.44 9.39 13.90
N GLU A 141 -8.26 9.55 12.59
CA GLU A 141 -7.81 8.48 11.71
C GLU A 141 -6.31 8.69 11.41
N ASP A 142 -5.53 7.62 11.54
CA ASP A 142 -4.13 7.63 11.14
C ASP A 142 -4.03 7.33 9.64
N GLU A 143 -3.57 8.32 8.88
CA GLU A 143 -3.31 8.17 7.46
C GLU A 143 -1.82 7.97 7.19
N ALA A 144 -1.48 6.90 6.46
CA ALA A 144 -0.12 6.61 6.03
C ALA A 144 -0.08 6.24 4.55
N ARG A 145 0.89 6.78 3.80
CA ARG A 145 1.06 6.43 2.39
C ARG A 145 1.54 4.98 2.25
N ALA A 146 0.83 4.18 1.47
CA ALA A 146 1.12 2.78 1.22
C ALA A 146 2.08 2.63 0.01
N ILE A 147 3.37 2.82 0.28
CA ILE A 147 4.46 2.82 -0.73
C ILE A 147 4.53 1.50 -1.50
N ASP A 148 4.23 0.38 -0.85
CA ASP A 148 4.24 -0.95 -1.45
C ASP A 148 3.13 -1.12 -2.49
N LEU A 149 1.95 -0.53 -2.28
CA LEU A 149 0.85 -0.54 -3.24
C LEU A 149 1.15 0.34 -4.45
N GLU A 150 1.77 1.50 -4.23
CA GLU A 150 2.22 2.36 -5.33
C GLU A 150 3.26 1.66 -6.19
N LEU A 151 4.26 1.04 -5.57
CA LEU A 151 5.26 0.26 -6.28
C LEU A 151 4.63 -0.91 -7.03
N ALA A 152 3.65 -1.61 -6.44
CA ALA A 152 2.93 -2.70 -7.12
C ALA A 152 2.18 -2.22 -8.37
N LEU A 153 1.61 -1.00 -8.33
CA LEU A 153 1.00 -0.39 -9.51
C LEU A 153 2.06 -0.08 -10.57
N VAL A 154 3.19 0.51 -10.19
CA VAL A 154 4.28 0.80 -11.14
C VAL A 154 4.81 -0.51 -11.75
N GLN A 155 4.98 -1.58 -10.97
CA GLN A 155 5.41 -2.89 -11.49
C GLN A 155 4.46 -3.43 -12.56
N ARG A 156 3.16 -3.19 -12.42
CA ARG A 156 2.14 -3.63 -13.38
C ARG A 156 2.11 -2.76 -14.64
N VAL A 157 2.27 -1.45 -14.49
CA VAL A 157 2.08 -0.48 -15.59
C VAL A 157 3.37 -0.18 -16.34
N ASP A 158 4.49 -0.07 -15.64
CA ASP A 158 5.83 0.18 -16.16
C ASP A 158 6.86 -0.66 -15.36
N PRO A 159 6.95 -1.97 -15.67
CA PRO A 159 7.88 -2.88 -14.97
C PRO A 159 9.34 -2.42 -15.10
N GLY A 160 9.69 -1.73 -16.18
CA GLY A 160 11.03 -1.18 -16.39
C GLY A 160 11.37 -0.07 -15.39
N ALA A 161 10.45 0.86 -15.14
CA ALA A 161 10.62 1.87 -14.10
C ALA A 161 10.68 1.25 -12.70
N ALA A 162 9.78 0.32 -12.39
CA ALA A 162 9.79 -0.35 -11.09
C ALA A 162 11.12 -1.06 -10.81
N ALA A 163 11.68 -1.76 -11.81
CA ALA A 163 12.97 -2.42 -11.68
C ALA A 163 14.11 -1.41 -11.39
N ARG A 164 14.11 -0.24 -12.05
CA ARG A 164 15.09 0.82 -11.77
C ARG A 164 14.94 1.37 -10.34
N MET A 165 13.71 1.62 -9.88
CA MET A 165 13.45 2.09 -8.52
C MET A 165 13.92 1.07 -7.47
N LEU A 166 13.62 -0.21 -7.69
CA LEU A 166 14.02 -1.31 -6.80
C LEU A 166 15.54 -1.50 -6.74
N ALA A 167 16.24 -1.29 -7.86
CA ALA A 167 17.70 -1.36 -7.93
C ALA A 167 18.38 -0.15 -7.29
N ALA A 168 17.77 1.03 -7.36
CA ALA A 168 18.25 2.26 -6.72
C ALA A 168 18.01 2.25 -5.19
N ALA A 169 17.02 1.51 -4.72
CA ALA A 169 16.71 1.40 -3.29
C ALA A 169 17.70 0.44 -2.60
N PRO A 170 18.33 0.84 -1.48
CA PRO A 170 19.25 -0.01 -0.76
C PRO A 170 18.56 -1.31 -0.28
N PRO A 171 19.29 -2.42 -0.16
CA PRO A 171 18.76 -3.66 0.40
C PRO A 171 18.32 -3.48 1.85
#